data_AF-A0A0H2KPH7-F1
#
_entry.id   AF-A0A0H2KPH7-F1
#
_cell.length_a   1.000
_cell.length_b   1.000
_cell.length_c   1.000
_cell.angle_alpha   90.00
_cell.angle_beta   90.00
_cell.angle_gamma   90.00
#
_symmetry.space_group_name_H-M   'P 1'
#
loop_
_entity.id
_entity.type
_entity.pdbx_description
1 polymer ?
#
loop_
_entity_poly.entity_id
_entity_poly.type
_entity_poly.pdbx_seq_one_letter_code
_entity_poly.pdbx_strand_id
1 'polypeptide(L)'
;MLATIAVEGYRSLRSLVLPLDRLTVVTGANGTGKSSLYRALRLLAECALGGAVGAVAREGGLRSTLWAGPEQGGSRALRDGGPVQGTRRTAPVALRLGFAGAAPGDLGYAVDLGLPQHPGSAFGLDPEIKVETIWSGPAPRPATLQVERRGPAVRVRDDAGRWVSSPARLRSFDSVLTELVDPVGAPEVVAVRETLRSWRFYDQLRTDAGAPARAPQVGTRTPVLAHDGADLAAALETVRDLGRGDELDDAVARAFPGSRLAVQADDGRFELALHQHGLLRPLTGAELSDGTLRYLFLVAALLSPRPPALLVLNEPETSLHPDLLPALGALVHAAARETQVVVVTHAAPLVAALRDATASGAADLPGPDDLLEVELVRSPFGETTVAGREGLLDQPPWTWPRR
;
A
#
# COMPACT_ATOMS: atom_id res chain seq x y z
N MET A 1 -6.55 0.24 -13.43
CA MET A 1 -5.43 0.72 -12.57
C MET A 1 -6.03 1.58 -11.47
N LEU A 2 -5.43 1.67 -10.27
CA LEU A 2 -5.96 2.55 -9.23
C LEU A 2 -5.64 4.01 -9.60
N ALA A 3 -6.62 4.89 -9.56
CA ALA A 3 -6.44 6.31 -9.87
C ALA A 3 -6.52 7.20 -8.64
N THR A 4 -7.18 6.73 -7.58
CA THR A 4 -7.44 7.54 -6.40
C THR A 4 -7.54 6.66 -5.17
N ILE A 5 -6.96 7.15 -4.07
CA ILE A 5 -7.15 6.63 -2.71
C ILE A 5 -7.85 7.69 -1.90
N ALA A 6 -8.84 7.29 -1.11
CA ALA A 6 -9.52 8.17 -0.19
C ALA A 6 -9.50 7.61 1.22
N VAL A 7 -9.20 8.48 2.19
CA VAL A 7 -9.16 8.16 3.62
C VAL A 7 -9.83 9.27 4.40
N GLU A 8 -10.78 8.93 5.26
CA GLU A 8 -11.46 9.87 6.15
C GLU A 8 -11.45 9.36 7.59
N GLY A 9 -11.14 10.24 8.54
CA GLY A 9 -11.20 9.93 9.96
C GLY A 9 -10.07 9.02 10.48
N TYR A 10 -8.94 8.90 9.79
CA TYR A 10 -7.82 8.04 10.22
C TYR A 10 -6.61 8.86 10.71
N ARG A 11 -6.40 8.92 12.02
CA ARG A 11 -5.27 9.62 12.66
C ARG A 11 -5.15 11.05 12.15
N SER A 12 -4.04 11.46 11.53
CA SER A 12 -3.87 12.80 10.95
C SER A 12 -4.67 13.00 9.64
N LEU A 13 -5.15 11.94 9.01
CA LEU A 13 -5.92 11.95 7.77
C LEU A 13 -7.40 12.20 8.09
N ARG A 14 -7.74 13.46 8.33
CA ARG A 14 -9.13 13.85 8.57
C ARG A 14 -9.99 13.61 7.33
N SER A 15 -9.53 14.08 6.17
CA SER A 15 -10.12 13.85 4.85
C SER A 15 -9.01 14.02 3.81
N LEU A 16 -8.51 12.92 3.26
CA LEU A 16 -7.47 12.91 2.25
C LEU A 16 -7.98 12.16 1.02
N VAL A 17 -7.95 12.82 -0.14
CA VAL A 17 -8.16 12.20 -1.45
C VAL A 17 -6.87 12.37 -2.25
N LEU A 18 -6.17 11.27 -2.45
CA LEU A 18 -4.83 11.24 -3.04
C LEU A 18 -4.89 10.63 -4.45
N PRO A 19 -4.47 11.37 -5.49
CA PRO A 19 -4.32 10.81 -6.83
C PRO A 19 -3.21 9.76 -6.85
N LEU A 20 -3.37 8.75 -7.69
CA LEU A 20 -2.35 7.76 -7.98
C LEU A 20 -2.08 7.72 -9.48
N ASP A 21 -0.83 7.48 -9.82
CA ASP A 21 -0.37 7.13 -11.17
C ASP A 21 0.49 5.86 -11.13
N ARG A 22 1.01 5.43 -12.27
CA ARG A 22 1.91 4.27 -12.42
C ARG A 22 3.04 4.29 -11.40
N LEU A 23 3.73 5.42 -11.26
CA LEU A 23 4.71 5.67 -10.21
C LEU A 23 4.28 6.90 -9.41
N THR A 24 3.92 6.70 -8.14
CA THR A 24 3.57 7.81 -7.24
C THR A 24 4.62 7.94 -6.15
N VAL A 25 5.20 9.13 -5.99
CA VAL A 25 6.18 9.43 -4.93
C VAL A 25 5.56 10.36 -3.91
N VAL A 26 5.33 9.84 -2.71
CA VAL A 26 4.74 10.58 -1.59
C VAL A 26 5.85 11.11 -0.70
N THR A 27 5.94 12.44 -0.60
CA THR A 27 6.94 13.16 0.19
C THR A 27 6.28 13.99 1.30
N GLY A 28 7.09 14.66 2.11
CA GLY A 28 6.62 15.58 3.15
C GLY A 28 7.48 15.53 4.41
N ALA A 29 7.36 16.54 5.27
CA ALA A 29 8.11 16.60 6.53
C ALA A 29 7.69 15.51 7.55
N ASN A 30 8.41 15.43 8.67
CA ASN A 30 8.02 14.54 9.77
C ASN A 30 6.68 14.98 10.37
N GLY A 31 5.80 14.00 10.63
CA GLY A 31 4.48 14.27 11.20
C GLY A 31 3.42 14.82 10.24
N THR A 32 3.69 14.89 8.93
CA THR A 32 2.71 15.34 7.92
C THR A 32 1.67 14.29 7.56
N GLY A 33 1.85 13.02 7.93
CA GLY A 33 0.85 11.96 7.74
C GLY A 33 1.26 10.80 6.85
N LYS A 34 2.50 10.77 6.33
CA LYS A 34 3.04 9.68 5.50
C LYS A 34 2.81 8.28 6.09
N SER A 35 3.20 8.07 7.36
CA SER A 35 2.98 6.79 8.04
C SER A 35 1.50 6.46 8.26
N SER A 36 0.64 7.48 8.40
CA SER A 36 -0.82 7.29 8.46
C SER A 36 -1.36 6.82 7.10
N LEU A 37 -0.87 7.38 5.99
CA LEU A 37 -1.25 6.96 4.64
C LEU A 37 -0.84 5.50 4.38
N TYR A 38 0.42 5.15 4.69
CA TYR A 38 0.90 3.78 4.56
C TYR A 38 0.04 2.78 5.33
N ARG A 39 -0.29 3.10 6.59
CA ARG A 39 -1.15 2.24 7.43
C ARG A 39 -2.59 2.18 6.93
N ALA A 40 -3.12 3.26 6.37
CA ALA A 40 -4.46 3.27 5.77
C ALA A 40 -4.55 2.36 4.53
N LEU A 41 -3.53 2.40 3.65
CA LEU A 41 -3.43 1.49 2.50
C LEU A 41 -3.34 0.03 2.96
N ARG A 42 -2.51 -0.25 3.98
CA ARG A 42 -2.41 -1.58 4.57
C ARG A 42 -3.74 -2.05 5.15
N LEU A 43 -4.44 -1.18 5.89
CA LEU A 43 -5.75 -1.49 6.46
C LEU A 43 -6.80 -1.78 5.37
N LEU A 44 -6.73 -1.08 4.24
CA LEU A 44 -7.60 -1.35 3.09
C LEU A 44 -7.33 -2.73 2.49
N ALA A 45 -6.06 -3.15 2.37
CA ALA A 45 -5.70 -4.51 1.95
C ALA A 45 -6.17 -5.59 2.95
N GLU A 46 -6.05 -5.32 4.26
CA GLU A 46 -6.52 -6.21 5.33
C GLU A 46 -8.04 -6.46 5.30
N CYS A 47 -8.83 -5.58 4.67
CA CYS A 47 -10.27 -5.80 4.47
C CYS A 47 -10.54 -7.06 3.64
N ALA A 48 -9.71 -7.33 2.63
CA ALA A 48 -9.85 -8.51 1.77
C ALA A 48 -9.33 -9.81 2.41
N LEU A 49 -8.62 -9.71 3.54
CA LEU A 49 -8.08 -10.83 4.31
C LEU A 49 -8.91 -11.14 5.56
N GLY A 50 -9.96 -10.36 5.85
CA GLY A 50 -10.73 -10.46 7.10
C GLY A 50 -9.97 -9.92 8.32
N GLY A 51 -8.86 -9.23 8.11
CA GLY A 51 -7.96 -8.75 9.16
C GLY A 51 -8.26 -7.32 9.64
N ALA A 52 -9.12 -6.56 8.95
CA ALA A 52 -9.29 -5.12 9.19
C ALA A 52 -9.71 -4.77 10.62
N VAL A 53 -10.66 -5.52 11.22
CA VAL A 53 -11.11 -5.29 12.60
C VAL A 53 -9.97 -5.54 13.59
N GLY A 54 -9.28 -6.67 13.45
CA GLY A 54 -8.11 -7.00 14.27
C GLY A 54 -6.94 -6.04 14.07
N ALA A 55 -6.74 -5.52 12.85
CA ALA A 55 -5.73 -4.52 12.54
C ALA A 55 -6.01 -3.20 13.26
N VAL A 56 -7.24 -2.69 13.21
CA VAL A 56 -7.66 -1.50 13.99
C VAL A 56 -7.58 -1.76 15.49
N ALA A 57 -7.98 -2.94 15.97
CA ALA A 57 -7.92 -3.31 17.38
C ALA A 57 -6.47 -3.32 17.92
N ARG A 58 -5.51 -3.88 17.17
CA ARG A 58 -4.07 -3.86 17.50
C ARG A 58 -3.49 -2.45 17.60
N GLU A 59 -4.12 -1.47 16.97
CA GLU A 59 -3.76 -0.05 17.10
C GLU A 59 -4.42 0.66 18.29
N GLY A 60 -5.04 -0.10 19.21
CA GLY A 60 -5.75 0.44 20.38
C GLY A 60 -7.24 0.69 20.15
N GLY A 61 -7.82 0.12 19.08
CA GLY A 61 -9.24 0.24 18.74
C GLY A 61 -9.59 1.55 18.03
N LEU A 62 -10.84 1.64 17.54
CA LEU A 62 -11.27 2.73 16.66
C LEU A 62 -11.04 4.11 17.29
N ARG A 63 -11.25 4.26 18.60
CA ARG A 63 -11.04 5.53 19.32
C ARG A 63 -9.60 6.06 19.25
N SER A 64 -8.63 5.16 19.24
CA SER A 64 -7.19 5.47 19.21
C SER A 64 -6.70 5.74 17.79
N THR A 65 -7.40 5.22 16.78
CA THR A 65 -7.09 5.41 15.36
C THR A 65 -7.80 6.62 14.74
N LEU A 66 -8.76 7.24 15.42
CA LEU A 66 -9.50 8.39 14.90
C LEU A 66 -8.67 9.67 14.91
N TRP A 67 -9.11 10.63 14.09
CA TRP A 67 -8.68 12.02 14.19
C TRP A 67 -8.80 12.56 15.62
N ALA A 68 -7.66 12.99 16.16
CA ALA A 68 -7.52 13.46 17.55
C ALA A 68 -7.74 14.97 17.71
N GLY A 69 -7.98 15.70 16.62
CA GLY A 69 -8.32 17.13 16.67
C GLY A 69 -9.83 17.38 16.84
N PRO A 70 -10.21 18.63 17.16
CA PRO A 70 -11.61 19.01 17.35
C PRO A 70 -12.41 18.93 16.05
N GLU A 71 -13.68 18.50 16.12
CA GLU A 71 -14.60 18.41 14.97
C GLU A 71 -15.03 19.79 14.44
N GLN A 72 -15.15 20.76 15.36
CA GLN A 72 -15.55 22.15 15.09
C GLN A 72 -14.75 23.10 15.99
N GLY A 73 -14.41 24.29 15.48
CA GLY A 73 -13.91 25.41 16.29
C GLY A 73 -12.43 25.39 16.70
N GLY A 74 -11.70 24.28 16.50
CA GLY A 74 -10.25 24.24 16.74
C GLY A 74 -9.47 25.26 15.93
N SER A 75 -10.00 25.62 14.77
CA SER A 75 -9.42 26.61 13.86
C SER A 75 -9.36 28.03 14.41
N ARG A 76 -10.18 28.39 15.41
CA ARG A 76 -10.14 29.72 16.05
C ARG A 76 -9.11 29.77 17.17
N ALA A 77 -9.15 28.81 18.09
CA ALA A 77 -8.19 28.71 19.20
C ALA A 77 -6.73 28.52 18.71
N LEU A 78 -6.53 27.77 17.62
CA LEU A 78 -5.21 27.49 17.07
C LEU A 78 -4.65 28.66 16.24
N ARG A 79 -5.51 29.48 15.62
CA ARG A 79 -5.12 30.74 14.98
C ARG A 79 -4.64 31.77 16.01
N ASP A 80 -5.21 31.75 17.21
CA ASP A 80 -4.89 32.66 18.31
C ASP A 80 -3.76 32.11 19.22
N GLY A 81 -3.12 30.98 18.87
CA GLY A 81 -2.03 30.38 19.64
C GLY A 81 -2.45 29.76 20.98
N GLY A 82 -3.76 29.58 21.22
CA GLY A 82 -4.31 29.02 22.45
C GLY A 82 -4.30 27.49 22.49
N PRO A 83 -4.41 26.88 23.68
CA PRO A 83 -4.50 25.43 23.82
C PRO A 83 -5.76 24.87 23.16
N VAL A 84 -5.62 23.78 22.40
CA VAL A 84 -6.75 23.09 21.77
C VAL A 84 -7.55 22.34 22.84
N GLN A 85 -8.80 22.74 23.06
CA GLN A 85 -9.73 22.04 23.94
C GLN A 85 -10.62 21.08 23.13
N GLY A 86 -10.86 19.88 23.69
CA GLY A 86 -11.75 18.91 23.08
C GLY A 86 -13.21 19.39 23.14
N THR A 87 -13.86 19.48 21.98
CA THR A 87 -15.31 19.75 21.89
C THR A 87 -16.11 18.45 21.91
N ARG A 88 -17.36 18.49 22.37
CA ARG A 88 -18.26 17.32 22.32
C ARG A 88 -18.52 16.96 20.85
N ARG A 89 -18.16 15.73 20.46
CA ARG A 89 -18.41 15.23 19.11
C ARG A 89 -19.92 15.19 18.82
N THR A 90 -20.30 15.66 17.63
CA THR A 90 -21.70 15.70 17.16
C THR A 90 -21.93 14.80 15.95
N ALA A 91 -20.88 14.51 15.16
CA ALA A 91 -20.95 13.58 14.05
C ALA A 91 -20.75 12.13 14.52
N PRO A 92 -21.36 11.13 13.85
CA PRO A 92 -21.04 9.73 14.09
C PRO A 92 -19.55 9.46 13.83
N VAL A 93 -18.93 8.69 14.71
CA VAL A 93 -17.56 8.19 14.49
C VAL A 93 -17.55 7.28 13.27
N ALA A 94 -16.73 7.64 12.27
CA ALA A 94 -16.51 6.90 11.04
C ALA A 94 -15.02 6.93 10.68
N LEU A 95 -14.48 5.77 10.33
CA LEU A 95 -13.21 5.59 9.65
C LEU A 95 -13.55 5.04 8.27
N ARG A 96 -13.28 5.82 7.22
CA ARG A 96 -13.62 5.45 5.86
C ARG A 96 -12.36 5.29 5.03
N LEU A 97 -12.33 4.21 4.26
CA LEU A 97 -11.22 3.87 3.38
C LEU A 97 -11.79 3.48 2.03
N GLY A 98 -11.13 3.87 0.95
CA GLY A 98 -11.53 3.44 -0.37
C GLY A 98 -10.52 3.76 -1.45
N PHE A 99 -10.75 3.13 -2.61
CA PHE A 99 -10.03 3.42 -3.84
C PHE A 99 -11.01 3.48 -5.01
N ALA A 100 -10.60 4.18 -6.07
CA ALA A 100 -11.30 4.16 -7.35
C ALA A 100 -10.30 3.91 -8.48
N GLY A 101 -10.77 3.26 -9.55
CA GLY A 101 -10.02 3.14 -10.78
C GLY A 101 -10.12 4.37 -11.68
N ALA A 102 -9.40 4.38 -12.80
CA ALA A 102 -9.38 5.51 -13.73
C ALA A 102 -10.51 5.41 -14.77
N ALA A 103 -10.69 4.21 -15.33
CA ALA A 103 -11.55 3.97 -16.48
C ALA A 103 -12.94 3.49 -16.06
N PRO A 104 -13.98 3.67 -16.90
CA PRO A 104 -15.35 3.18 -16.63
C PRO A 104 -15.45 1.68 -16.29
N GLY A 105 -14.53 0.86 -16.81
CA GLY A 105 -14.45 -0.58 -16.53
C GLY A 105 -13.63 -0.97 -15.30
N ASP A 106 -12.86 -0.03 -14.73
CA ASP A 106 -12.14 -0.32 -13.49
C ASP A 106 -13.14 -0.34 -12.31
N LEU A 107 -12.83 -1.14 -11.29
CA LEU A 107 -13.64 -1.20 -10.07
C LEU A 107 -13.12 -0.22 -9.01
N GLY A 108 -14.04 0.30 -8.20
CA GLY A 108 -13.74 1.01 -6.97
C GLY A 108 -14.38 0.32 -5.78
N TYR A 109 -13.82 0.56 -4.60
CA TYR A 109 -14.25 -0.02 -3.34
C TYR A 109 -14.17 1.00 -2.22
N ALA A 110 -15.15 0.98 -1.32
CA ALA A 110 -15.15 1.80 -0.11
C ALA A 110 -15.78 1.04 1.06
N VAL A 111 -15.23 1.26 2.24
CA VAL A 111 -15.71 0.73 3.53
C VAL A 111 -15.84 1.85 4.56
N ASP A 112 -16.91 1.82 5.35
CA ASP A 112 -17.15 2.69 6.51
C ASP A 112 -17.15 1.85 7.79
N LEU A 113 -16.15 2.07 8.64
CA LEU A 113 -16.00 1.46 9.95
C LEU A 113 -16.48 2.42 11.04
N GLY A 114 -17.46 2.00 11.84
CA GLY A 114 -18.00 2.78 12.93
C GLY A 114 -17.83 2.12 14.30
N LEU A 115 -18.16 2.84 15.37
CA LEU A 115 -18.14 2.26 16.72
C LEU A 115 -19.21 1.17 16.90
N PRO A 116 -18.97 0.20 17.81
CA PRO A 116 -19.99 -0.71 18.31
C PRO A 116 -21.24 -0.01 18.80
N GLN A 117 -22.40 -0.60 18.54
CA GLN A 117 -23.68 -0.10 19.03
C GLN A 117 -24.30 -0.96 20.14
N HIS A 118 -23.61 -2.01 20.58
CA HIS A 118 -24.09 -2.95 21.61
C HIS A 118 -23.48 -2.66 22.98
N PRO A 119 -24.16 -1.89 23.86
CA PRO A 119 -23.70 -1.65 25.22
C PRO A 119 -23.64 -2.96 26.03
N GLY A 120 -22.56 -3.14 26.81
CA GLY A 120 -22.36 -4.31 27.68
C GLY A 120 -21.46 -5.42 27.12
N SER A 121 -21.03 -5.32 25.86
CA SER A 121 -20.05 -6.24 25.29
C SER A 121 -18.61 -5.90 25.73
N ALA A 122 -17.80 -6.93 26.01
CA ALA A 122 -16.36 -6.77 26.21
C ALA A 122 -15.63 -6.31 24.92
N PHE A 123 -16.25 -6.50 23.76
CA PHE A 123 -15.75 -6.08 22.44
C PHE A 123 -16.11 -4.61 22.11
N GLY A 124 -16.22 -3.75 23.11
CA GLY A 124 -16.62 -2.34 22.94
C GLY A 124 -15.61 -1.46 22.18
N LEU A 125 -14.46 -2.02 21.78
CA LEU A 125 -13.41 -1.35 21.01
C LEU A 125 -13.30 -1.86 19.56
N ASP A 126 -13.98 -2.94 19.22
CA ASP A 126 -13.92 -3.58 17.90
C ASP A 126 -14.76 -2.77 16.92
N PRO A 127 -14.20 -2.23 15.82
CA PRO A 127 -15.03 -1.51 14.86
C PRO A 127 -16.08 -2.43 14.21
N GLU A 128 -17.23 -1.85 13.90
CA GLU A 128 -18.28 -2.49 13.09
C GLU A 128 -18.25 -1.90 11.67
N ILE A 129 -18.32 -2.76 10.66
CA ILE A 129 -18.52 -2.38 9.28
C ILE A 129 -19.97 -1.92 9.11
N LYS A 130 -20.16 -0.64 8.80
CA LYS A 130 -21.47 -0.01 8.60
C LYS A 130 -21.91 -0.10 7.15
N VAL A 131 -20.99 0.18 6.23
CA VAL A 131 -21.23 0.16 4.78
C VAL A 131 -20.01 -0.41 4.08
N GLU A 132 -20.26 -1.23 3.06
CA GLU A 132 -19.29 -1.53 2.01
C GLU A 132 -19.95 -1.35 0.65
N THR A 133 -19.21 -0.78 -0.31
CA THR A 133 -19.70 -0.63 -1.68
C THR A 133 -18.62 -0.96 -2.68
N ILE A 134 -19.04 -1.59 -3.78
CA ILE A 134 -18.23 -1.75 -4.99
C ILE A 134 -18.97 -1.09 -6.13
N TRP A 135 -18.23 -0.39 -7.00
CA TRP A 135 -18.78 0.27 -8.18
C TRP A 135 -17.82 0.17 -9.36
N SER A 136 -18.34 0.45 -10.56
CA SER A 136 -17.52 0.60 -11.76
C SER A 136 -17.25 2.08 -12.07
N GLY A 137 -16.05 2.41 -12.51
CA GLY A 137 -15.66 3.74 -12.91
C GLY A 137 -15.02 4.61 -11.81
N PRO A 138 -14.73 5.87 -12.14
CA PRO A 138 -13.82 6.71 -11.35
C PRO A 138 -14.42 7.26 -10.06
N ALA A 139 -15.74 7.21 -9.89
CA ALA A 139 -16.40 7.65 -8.67
C ALA A 139 -17.71 6.90 -8.45
N PRO A 140 -18.12 6.68 -7.19
CA PRO A 140 -19.37 6.00 -6.89
C PRO A 140 -20.56 6.89 -7.26
N ARG A 141 -21.48 6.34 -8.07
CA ARG A 141 -22.78 6.94 -8.40
C ARG A 141 -23.85 5.86 -8.28
N PRO A 142 -25.12 6.19 -7.98
CA PRO A 142 -26.18 5.18 -7.86
C PRO A 142 -26.28 4.23 -9.07
N ALA A 143 -26.01 4.74 -10.27
CA ALA A 143 -26.02 3.97 -11.52
C ALA A 143 -24.82 3.02 -11.68
N THR A 144 -23.70 3.28 -11.00
CA THR A 144 -22.44 2.52 -11.14
C THR A 144 -22.19 1.54 -10.00
N LEU A 145 -22.95 1.61 -8.91
CA LEU A 145 -22.87 0.66 -7.79
C LEU A 145 -23.22 -0.75 -8.26
N GLN A 146 -22.33 -1.71 -7.98
CA GLN A 146 -22.49 -3.13 -8.29
C GLN A 146 -22.85 -3.94 -7.05
N VAL A 147 -22.23 -3.62 -5.91
CA VAL A 147 -22.47 -4.29 -4.63
C VAL A 147 -22.66 -3.23 -3.57
N GLU A 148 -23.65 -3.43 -2.70
CA GLU A 148 -23.83 -2.60 -1.51
C GLU A 148 -24.19 -3.49 -0.32
N ARG A 149 -23.40 -3.35 0.73
CA ARG A 149 -23.70 -3.83 2.06
C ARG A 149 -24.09 -2.66 2.95
N ARG A 150 -25.20 -2.79 3.68
CA ARG A 150 -25.59 -1.88 4.76
C ARG A 150 -25.93 -2.68 6.02
N GLY A 151 -25.08 -2.56 7.04
CA GLY A 151 -25.13 -3.43 8.21
C GLY A 151 -25.07 -4.91 7.80
N PRO A 152 -26.04 -5.75 8.22
CA PRO A 152 -26.02 -7.17 7.87
C PRO A 152 -26.58 -7.49 6.47
N ALA A 153 -27.24 -6.54 5.81
CA ALA A 153 -27.90 -6.77 4.53
C ALA A 153 -26.95 -6.49 3.36
N VAL A 154 -26.96 -7.38 2.37
CA VAL A 154 -26.17 -7.26 1.13
C VAL A 154 -27.10 -7.32 -0.07
N ARG A 155 -26.86 -6.45 -1.06
CA ARG A 155 -27.49 -6.49 -2.37
C ARG A 155 -26.42 -6.39 -3.46
N VAL A 156 -26.67 -7.07 -4.58
CA VAL A 156 -25.78 -7.14 -5.74
C VAL A 156 -26.59 -6.83 -6.99
N ARG A 157 -25.96 -6.26 -8.02
CA ARG A 157 -26.58 -6.11 -9.34
C ARG A 157 -26.47 -7.41 -10.14
N ASP A 158 -27.60 -7.84 -10.71
CA ASP A 158 -27.60 -8.92 -11.70
C ASP A 158 -27.12 -8.43 -13.09
N ASP A 159 -26.98 -9.35 -14.04
CA ASP A 159 -26.58 -9.05 -15.42
C ASP A 159 -27.53 -8.07 -16.15
N ALA A 160 -28.78 -7.98 -15.69
CA ALA A 160 -29.77 -7.02 -16.18
C ALA A 160 -29.69 -5.65 -15.47
N GLY A 161 -28.72 -5.47 -14.57
CA GLY A 161 -28.49 -4.26 -13.79
C GLY A 161 -29.49 -4.04 -12.65
N ARG A 162 -30.29 -5.05 -12.30
CA ARG A 162 -31.31 -4.97 -11.24
C ARG A 162 -30.70 -5.36 -9.89
N TRP A 163 -31.17 -4.71 -8.83
CA TRP A 163 -30.78 -5.08 -7.47
C TRP A 163 -31.44 -6.39 -7.04
N VAL A 164 -30.62 -7.35 -6.65
CA VAL A 164 -31.04 -8.60 -6.03
C VAL A 164 -30.48 -8.66 -4.62
N SER A 165 -31.32 -8.99 -3.63
CA SER A 165 -30.85 -9.21 -2.27
C SER A 165 -30.10 -10.52 -2.18
N SER A 166 -28.89 -10.48 -1.65
CA SER A 166 -28.17 -11.71 -1.31
C SER A 166 -28.83 -12.36 -0.09
N PRO A 167 -28.98 -13.70 -0.07
CA PRO A 167 -29.46 -14.41 1.11
C PRO A 167 -28.45 -14.35 2.27
N ALA A 168 -27.19 -14.00 2.00
CA ALA A 168 -26.17 -13.84 3.03
C ALA A 168 -26.57 -12.75 4.03
N ARG A 169 -26.40 -13.06 5.31
CA ARG A 169 -26.55 -12.13 6.44
C ARG A 169 -25.21 -12.02 7.13
N LEU A 170 -24.54 -10.88 6.94
CA LEU A 170 -23.19 -10.68 7.46
C LEU A 170 -23.25 -10.21 8.91
N ARG A 171 -22.35 -10.71 9.77
CA ARG A 171 -22.16 -10.12 11.10
C ARG A 171 -21.59 -8.71 10.95
N SER A 172 -21.70 -7.89 11.98
CA SER A 172 -21.26 -6.48 11.94
C SER A 172 -19.77 -6.29 11.65
N PHE A 173 -18.95 -7.33 11.81
CA PHE A 173 -17.50 -7.30 11.61
C PHE A 173 -17.01 -8.15 10.41
N ASP A 174 -17.88 -8.93 9.77
CA ASP A 174 -17.50 -9.74 8.61
C ASP A 174 -17.56 -8.90 7.34
N SER A 175 -16.56 -8.91 6.45
CA SER A 175 -16.57 -8.14 5.20
C SER A 175 -17.33 -8.85 4.07
N VAL A 176 -17.96 -8.09 3.17
CA VAL A 176 -18.49 -8.64 1.91
C VAL A 176 -17.39 -9.30 1.08
N LEU A 177 -16.15 -8.81 1.15
CA LEU A 177 -15.01 -9.36 0.43
C LEU A 177 -14.57 -10.74 0.92
N THR A 178 -14.92 -11.12 2.15
CA THR A 178 -14.56 -12.44 2.70
C THR A 178 -15.73 -13.41 2.67
N GLU A 179 -16.94 -12.93 2.91
CA GLU A 179 -18.12 -13.79 3.05
C GLU A 179 -18.90 -14.01 1.76
N LEU A 180 -18.84 -13.07 0.81
CA LEU A 180 -19.57 -13.19 -0.46
C LEU A 180 -18.62 -13.59 -1.60
N VAL A 181 -18.16 -14.85 -1.56
CA VAL A 181 -17.32 -15.43 -2.63
C VAL A 181 -18.22 -16.12 -3.65
N ASP A 182 -18.80 -15.33 -4.56
CA ASP A 182 -19.64 -15.82 -5.66
C ASP A 182 -19.10 -15.33 -7.01
N PRO A 183 -18.28 -16.14 -7.71
CA PRO A 183 -17.68 -15.74 -8.98
C PRO A 183 -18.67 -15.53 -10.13
N VAL A 184 -19.91 -16.01 -10.01
CA VAL A 184 -20.94 -15.90 -11.05
C VAL A 184 -21.93 -14.79 -10.71
N GLY A 185 -22.47 -14.79 -9.49
CA GLY A 185 -23.47 -13.82 -9.06
C GLY A 185 -22.90 -12.51 -8.54
N ALA A 186 -21.61 -12.45 -8.19
CA ALA A 186 -20.93 -11.25 -7.68
C ALA A 186 -19.44 -11.20 -8.10
N PRO A 187 -19.11 -11.26 -9.40
CA PRO A 187 -17.73 -11.30 -9.88
C PRO A 187 -16.90 -10.08 -9.44
N GLU A 188 -17.53 -8.92 -9.25
CA GLU A 188 -16.85 -7.70 -8.79
C GLU A 188 -16.32 -7.82 -7.36
N VAL A 189 -16.99 -8.58 -6.49
CA VAL A 189 -16.51 -8.85 -5.13
C VAL A 189 -15.21 -9.65 -5.20
N VAL A 190 -15.19 -10.70 -6.04
CA VAL A 190 -13.99 -11.53 -6.24
C VAL A 190 -12.86 -10.69 -6.85
N ALA A 191 -13.15 -9.86 -7.84
CA ALA A 191 -12.16 -9.02 -8.51
C ALA A 191 -11.53 -7.97 -7.55
N VAL A 192 -12.35 -7.27 -6.76
CA VAL A 192 -11.85 -6.33 -5.74
C VAL A 192 -11.04 -7.06 -4.68
N ARG A 193 -11.53 -8.21 -4.20
CA ARG A 193 -10.84 -9.03 -3.21
C ARG A 193 -9.46 -9.45 -3.69
N GLU A 194 -9.35 -10.03 -4.89
CA GLU A 194 -8.06 -10.47 -5.42
C GLU A 194 -7.13 -9.29 -5.74
N THR A 195 -7.67 -8.15 -6.17
CA THR A 195 -6.90 -6.90 -6.32
C THR A 195 -6.26 -6.50 -5.00
N LEU A 196 -7.04 -6.35 -3.92
CA LEU A 196 -6.53 -5.97 -2.60
C LEU A 196 -5.58 -7.01 -2.00
N ARG A 197 -5.88 -8.32 -2.16
CA ARG A 197 -4.99 -9.42 -1.70
C ARG A 197 -3.67 -9.45 -2.44
N SER A 198 -3.63 -8.94 -3.67
CA SER A 198 -2.39 -8.86 -4.44
C SER A 198 -1.46 -7.74 -3.96
N TRP A 199 -1.96 -6.71 -3.26
CA TRP A 199 -1.14 -5.56 -2.83
C TRP A 199 0.03 -5.99 -1.94
N ARG A 200 1.20 -5.38 -2.14
CA ARG A 200 2.42 -5.66 -1.38
C ARG A 200 2.96 -4.42 -0.71
N PHE A 201 3.50 -4.63 0.48
CA PHE A 201 3.98 -3.57 1.36
C PHE A 201 5.38 -3.96 1.87
N TYR A 202 6.37 -3.10 1.64
CA TYR A 202 7.72 -3.30 2.17
C TYR A 202 8.20 -2.05 2.91
N ASP A 203 8.48 -2.21 4.20
CA ASP A 203 8.98 -1.17 5.11
C ASP A 203 10.14 -1.69 5.97
N GLN A 204 9.93 -2.75 6.74
CA GLN A 204 10.83 -3.24 7.80
C GLN A 204 11.39 -4.63 7.50
N LEU A 205 11.97 -4.80 6.31
CA LEU A 205 12.78 -6.00 6.04
C LEU A 205 13.99 -5.99 6.96
N ARG A 206 14.08 -7.00 7.83
CA ARG A 206 15.14 -7.11 8.84
C ARG A 206 16.47 -7.37 8.15
N THR A 207 17.47 -6.58 8.51
CA THR A 207 18.86 -6.75 8.06
C THR A 207 19.83 -6.96 9.21
N ASP A 208 19.35 -6.97 10.46
CA ASP A 208 20.16 -7.20 11.66
C ASP A 208 20.87 -8.56 11.62
N ALA A 209 21.81 -8.80 12.55
CA ALA A 209 22.57 -10.05 12.61
C ALA A 209 21.68 -11.31 12.71
N GLY A 210 20.47 -11.19 13.25
CA GLY A 210 19.49 -12.28 13.34
C GLY A 210 18.46 -12.30 12.21
N ALA A 211 18.67 -11.54 11.13
CA ALA A 211 17.77 -11.53 9.98
C ALA A 211 17.74 -12.92 9.30
N PRO A 212 16.55 -13.50 9.06
CA PRO A 212 16.43 -14.84 8.47
C PRO A 212 17.14 -15.00 7.12
N ALA A 213 17.19 -13.95 6.31
CA ALA A 213 17.86 -13.92 5.00
C ALA A 213 19.38 -14.09 5.05
N ARG A 214 20.00 -13.96 6.23
CA ARG A 214 21.44 -14.12 6.43
C ARG A 214 21.87 -15.58 6.60
N ALA A 215 20.92 -16.50 6.77
CA ALA A 215 21.17 -17.92 6.97
C ALA A 215 20.60 -18.76 5.80
N PRO A 216 21.07 -20.00 5.60
CA PRO A 216 20.47 -20.92 4.65
C PRO A 216 19.01 -21.26 4.99
N GLN A 217 18.10 -21.03 4.04
CA GLN A 217 16.66 -21.23 4.20
C GLN A 217 16.15 -22.30 3.24
N VAL A 218 14.98 -22.89 3.49
CA VAL A 218 14.40 -23.88 2.57
C VAL A 218 14.11 -23.22 1.21
N GLY A 219 14.66 -23.80 0.15
CA GLY A 219 14.47 -23.34 -1.22
C GLY A 219 13.17 -23.87 -1.81
N THR A 220 12.27 -22.97 -2.20
CA THR A 220 11.06 -23.30 -2.98
C THR A 220 10.83 -22.21 -4.01
N ARG A 221 9.97 -22.44 -5.02
CA ARG A 221 9.60 -21.37 -5.95
C ARG A 221 8.83 -20.30 -5.20
N THR A 222 9.45 -19.13 -5.07
CA THR A 222 8.97 -17.98 -4.31
C THR A 222 8.69 -16.84 -5.29
N PRO A 223 7.49 -16.79 -5.90
CA PRO A 223 7.14 -15.73 -6.86
C PRO A 223 6.85 -14.39 -6.20
N VAL A 224 6.79 -14.34 -4.86
CA VAL A 224 6.53 -13.17 -4.04
C VAL A 224 7.35 -13.32 -2.76
N LEU A 225 8.21 -12.35 -2.47
CA LEU A 225 9.02 -12.31 -1.25
C LEU A 225 8.14 -12.22 0.01
N ALA A 226 8.46 -12.98 1.05
CA ALA A 226 7.79 -12.92 2.34
C ALA A 226 8.12 -11.62 3.10
N HIS A 227 7.24 -11.26 4.03
CA HIS A 227 7.36 -10.02 4.80
C HIS A 227 8.51 -10.02 5.81
N ASP A 228 8.97 -11.21 6.25
CA ASP A 228 10.12 -11.38 7.13
C ASP A 228 11.44 -11.56 6.36
N GLY A 229 11.36 -11.71 5.04
CA GLY A 229 12.49 -11.83 4.14
C GLY A 229 13.22 -13.18 4.19
N ALA A 230 12.71 -14.20 4.89
CA ALA A 230 13.40 -15.47 5.01
C ALA A 230 13.65 -16.14 3.65
N ASP A 231 12.72 -15.99 2.72
CA ASP A 231 12.78 -16.61 1.40
C ASP A 231 13.54 -15.76 0.36
N LEU A 232 14.41 -14.82 0.76
CA LEU A 232 15.14 -13.93 -0.17
C LEU A 232 15.92 -14.70 -1.24
N ALA A 233 16.75 -15.67 -0.84
CA ALA A 233 17.53 -16.47 -1.79
C ALA A 233 16.62 -17.24 -2.76
N ALA A 234 15.52 -17.81 -2.25
CA ALA A 234 14.52 -18.50 -3.04
C ALA A 234 13.78 -17.56 -4.02
N ALA A 235 13.46 -16.33 -3.60
CA ALA A 235 12.82 -15.33 -4.45
C ALA A 235 13.73 -14.91 -5.61
N LEU A 236 15.00 -14.62 -5.32
CA LEU A 236 15.99 -14.23 -6.34
C LEU A 236 16.28 -15.38 -7.32
N GLU A 237 16.37 -16.62 -6.84
CA GLU A 237 16.50 -17.78 -7.72
C GLU A 237 15.24 -17.99 -8.57
N THR A 238 14.05 -17.73 -8.02
CA THR A 238 12.79 -17.83 -8.78
C THR A 238 12.71 -16.79 -9.89
N VAL A 239 13.21 -15.57 -9.68
CA VAL A 239 13.36 -14.55 -10.73
C VAL A 239 14.22 -15.07 -11.88
N ARG A 240 15.36 -15.70 -11.55
CA ARG A 240 16.26 -16.30 -12.55
C ARG A 240 15.64 -17.50 -13.26
N ASP A 241 15.04 -18.45 -12.53
CA ASP A 241 14.36 -19.66 -13.06
C ASP A 241 13.25 -19.31 -14.05
N LEU A 242 12.57 -18.19 -13.84
CA LEU A 242 11.47 -17.71 -14.70
C LEU A 242 11.94 -16.79 -15.84
N GLY A 243 13.25 -16.74 -16.12
CA GLY A 243 13.81 -16.08 -17.30
C GLY A 243 14.12 -14.59 -17.16
N ARG A 244 14.06 -14.01 -15.96
CA ARG A 244 14.42 -12.61 -15.68
C ARG A 244 15.84 -12.47 -15.10
N GLY A 245 16.72 -13.41 -15.42
CA GLY A 245 18.10 -13.45 -14.92
C GLY A 245 18.93 -12.24 -15.37
N ASP A 246 18.74 -11.77 -16.61
CA ASP A 246 19.46 -10.63 -17.15
C ASP A 246 19.07 -9.33 -16.43
N GLU A 247 17.77 -9.12 -16.15
CA GLU A 247 17.30 -7.96 -15.38
C GLU A 247 17.86 -7.96 -13.95
N LEU A 248 17.95 -9.15 -13.33
CA LEU A 248 18.55 -9.32 -12.01
C LEU A 248 20.06 -9.01 -12.03
N ASP A 249 20.78 -9.56 -13.00
CA ASP A 249 22.22 -9.34 -13.15
C ASP A 249 22.52 -7.86 -13.45
N ASP A 250 21.72 -7.19 -14.28
CA ASP A 250 21.80 -5.75 -14.55
C ASP A 250 21.55 -4.90 -13.29
N ALA A 251 20.53 -5.23 -12.50
CA ALA A 251 20.24 -4.53 -11.25
C ALA A 251 21.42 -4.64 -10.26
N VAL A 252 21.99 -5.85 -10.11
CA VAL A 252 23.16 -6.08 -9.27
C VAL A 252 24.39 -5.35 -9.80
N ALA A 253 24.65 -5.37 -11.11
CA ALA A 253 25.80 -4.72 -11.72
C ALA A 253 25.77 -3.19 -11.59
N ARG A 254 24.59 -2.56 -11.68
CA ARG A 254 24.41 -1.12 -11.48
C ARG A 254 24.71 -0.70 -10.04
N ALA A 255 24.32 -1.51 -9.07
CA ALA A 255 24.56 -1.24 -7.64
C ALA A 255 25.97 -1.59 -7.19
N PHE A 256 26.53 -2.69 -7.71
CA PHE A 256 27.80 -3.25 -7.28
C PHE A 256 28.64 -3.63 -8.50
N PRO A 257 29.30 -2.66 -9.17
CA PRO A 257 30.08 -2.91 -10.38
C PRO A 257 31.09 -4.05 -10.22
N GLY A 258 31.13 -4.97 -11.19
CA GLY A 258 32.01 -6.14 -11.15
C GLY A 258 31.60 -7.23 -10.15
N SER A 259 30.42 -7.11 -9.53
CA SER A 259 29.86 -8.15 -8.67
C SER A 259 28.84 -9.02 -9.41
N ARG A 260 28.70 -10.27 -8.99
CA ARG A 260 27.69 -11.21 -9.51
C ARG A 260 26.99 -11.90 -8.35
N LEU A 261 25.67 -11.93 -8.40
CA LEU A 261 24.85 -12.65 -7.44
C LEU A 261 24.57 -14.07 -7.93
N ALA A 262 24.74 -15.04 -7.04
CA ALA A 262 24.30 -16.41 -7.22
C ALA A 262 23.55 -16.90 -5.97
N VAL A 263 22.81 -17.99 -6.13
CA VAL A 263 22.20 -18.73 -5.02
C VAL A 263 22.86 -20.10 -4.96
N GLN A 264 23.40 -20.45 -3.79
CA GLN A 264 23.93 -21.77 -3.52
C GLN A 264 22.80 -22.66 -2.98
N ALA A 265 22.64 -23.84 -3.57
CA ALA A 265 21.66 -24.82 -3.16
C ALA A 265 22.36 -26.07 -2.62
N ASP A 266 22.13 -26.39 -1.34
CA ASP A 266 22.64 -27.59 -0.67
C ASP A 266 21.52 -28.29 0.09
N ASP A 267 21.27 -29.56 -0.21
CA ASP A 267 20.19 -30.37 0.38
C ASP A 267 18.82 -29.66 0.50
N GLY A 268 18.43 -28.94 -0.56
CA GLY A 268 17.17 -28.19 -0.61
C GLY A 268 17.17 -26.88 0.19
N ARG A 269 18.30 -26.45 0.74
CA ARG A 269 18.49 -25.15 1.38
C ARG A 269 19.23 -24.20 0.45
N PHE A 270 18.73 -22.98 0.35
CA PHE A 270 19.26 -21.91 -0.48
C PHE A 270 19.94 -20.84 0.38
N GLU A 271 21.09 -20.38 -0.07
CA GLU A 271 21.86 -19.30 0.54
C GLU A 271 22.36 -18.32 -0.53
N LEU A 272 22.46 -17.03 -0.17
CA LEU A 272 23.00 -16.00 -1.05
C LEU A 272 24.52 -16.15 -1.18
N ALA A 273 25.04 -16.00 -2.39
CA ALA A 273 26.46 -15.96 -2.67
C ALA A 273 26.80 -14.78 -3.60
N LEU A 274 27.32 -13.69 -3.02
CA LEU A 274 27.76 -12.51 -3.77
C LEU A 274 29.24 -12.62 -4.11
N HIS A 275 29.54 -12.77 -5.40
CA HIS A 275 30.90 -12.77 -5.93
C HIS A 275 31.32 -11.32 -6.19
N GLN A 276 32.52 -10.93 -5.74
CA GLN A 276 33.06 -9.59 -5.96
C GLN A 276 34.49 -9.67 -6.48
N HIS A 277 34.86 -8.71 -7.33
CA HIS A 277 36.23 -8.61 -7.82
C HIS A 277 37.22 -8.47 -6.65
N GLY A 278 38.29 -9.28 -6.69
CA GLY A 278 39.34 -9.28 -5.65
C GLY A 278 39.13 -10.27 -4.50
N LEU A 279 37.97 -10.92 -4.39
CA LEU A 279 37.73 -11.98 -3.39
C LEU A 279 37.90 -13.37 -3.99
N LEU A 280 38.51 -14.28 -3.21
CA LEU A 280 38.74 -15.68 -3.63
C LEU A 280 37.50 -16.58 -3.49
N ARG A 281 36.50 -16.13 -2.71
CA ARG A 281 35.23 -16.83 -2.49
C ARG A 281 34.08 -15.83 -2.44
N PRO A 282 32.83 -16.25 -2.71
CA PRO A 282 31.68 -15.37 -2.51
C PRO A 282 31.48 -15.03 -1.03
N LEU A 283 30.86 -13.87 -0.81
CA LEU A 283 30.30 -13.47 0.48
C LEU A 283 28.93 -14.12 0.65
N THR A 284 28.74 -14.78 1.77
CA THR A 284 27.44 -15.37 2.16
C THR A 284 26.50 -14.32 2.74
N GLY A 285 25.22 -14.65 2.90
CA GLY A 285 24.24 -13.77 3.55
C GLY A 285 24.68 -13.27 4.93
N ALA A 286 25.42 -14.08 5.69
CA ALA A 286 25.97 -13.72 7.00
C ALA A 286 27.01 -12.58 6.94
N GLU A 287 27.67 -12.40 5.80
CA GLU A 287 28.78 -11.47 5.61
C GLU A 287 28.38 -10.18 4.90
N LEU A 288 27.17 -10.13 4.32
CA LEU A 288 26.69 -8.95 3.59
C LEU A 288 26.46 -7.77 4.54
N SER A 289 26.80 -6.55 4.08
CA SER A 289 26.41 -5.33 4.79
C SER A 289 24.88 -5.19 4.83
N ASP A 290 24.36 -4.46 5.82
CA ASP A 290 22.92 -4.16 5.91
C ASP A 290 22.38 -3.50 4.64
N GLY A 291 23.14 -2.55 4.08
CA GLY A 291 22.78 -1.87 2.83
C GLY A 291 22.77 -2.81 1.63
N THR A 292 23.72 -3.73 1.53
CA THR A 292 23.74 -4.75 0.47
C THR A 292 22.52 -5.67 0.56
N LEU A 293 22.25 -6.20 1.76
CA LEU A 293 21.11 -7.09 1.98
C LEU A 293 19.77 -6.38 1.72
N ARG A 294 19.64 -5.13 2.18
CA ARG A 294 18.48 -4.26 1.91
C ARG A 294 18.28 -4.04 0.41
N TYR A 295 19.35 -3.77 -0.34
CA TYR A 295 19.25 -3.60 -1.78
C TYR A 295 18.77 -4.89 -2.47
N LEU A 296 19.31 -6.05 -2.10
CA LEU A 296 18.89 -7.33 -2.66
C LEU A 296 17.42 -7.66 -2.35
N PHE A 297 16.94 -7.28 -1.17
CA PHE A 297 15.52 -7.35 -0.84
C PHE A 297 14.65 -6.52 -1.79
N LEU A 298 15.06 -5.27 -2.06
CA LEU A 298 14.35 -4.41 -3.00
C LEU A 298 14.38 -4.98 -4.43
N VAL A 299 15.49 -5.61 -4.83
CA VAL A 299 15.59 -6.32 -6.10
C VAL A 299 14.60 -7.47 -6.20
N ALA A 300 14.53 -8.35 -5.20
CA ALA A 300 13.57 -9.44 -5.18
C ALA A 300 12.11 -8.93 -5.21
N ALA A 301 11.83 -7.84 -4.49
CA ALA A 301 10.49 -7.24 -4.45
C ALA A 301 10.08 -6.58 -5.78
N LEU A 302 11.00 -5.87 -6.43
CA LEU A 302 10.75 -5.09 -7.65
C LEU A 302 10.77 -5.94 -8.92
N LEU A 303 11.53 -7.05 -8.94
CA LEU A 303 11.55 -8.02 -10.03
C LEU A 303 10.61 -9.22 -9.79
N SER A 304 9.68 -9.11 -8.84
CA SER A 304 8.72 -10.15 -8.46
C SER A 304 8.07 -10.80 -9.70
N PRO A 305 8.20 -12.13 -9.90
CA PRO A 305 7.61 -12.80 -11.06
C PRO A 305 6.08 -12.82 -11.05
N ARG A 306 5.47 -12.52 -9.90
CA ARG A 306 4.04 -12.26 -9.77
C ARG A 306 3.86 -10.80 -9.30
N PRO A 307 3.91 -9.81 -10.20
CA PRO A 307 3.78 -8.41 -9.83
C PRO A 307 2.41 -8.16 -9.18
N PRO A 308 2.36 -7.37 -8.08
CA PRO A 308 1.10 -7.05 -7.43
C PRO A 308 0.29 -6.03 -8.24
N ALA A 309 -0.99 -5.84 -7.93
CA ALA A 309 -1.74 -4.70 -8.50
C ALA A 309 -1.25 -3.34 -7.95
N LEU A 310 -0.65 -3.35 -6.76
CA LEU A 310 -0.03 -2.19 -6.11
C LEU A 310 1.16 -2.64 -5.24
N LEU A 311 2.31 -2.02 -5.45
CA LEU A 311 3.51 -2.17 -4.63
C LEU A 311 3.75 -0.88 -3.85
N VAL A 312 3.76 -0.95 -2.52
CA VAL A 312 4.03 0.20 -1.64
C VAL A 312 5.39 0.01 -0.95
N LEU A 313 6.34 0.88 -1.29
CA LEU A 313 7.66 0.95 -0.68
C LEU A 313 7.69 2.10 0.31
N ASN A 314 7.93 1.84 1.60
CA ASN A 314 7.99 2.86 2.62
C ASN A 314 9.41 3.01 3.18
N GLU A 315 10.01 4.16 2.90
CA GLU A 315 11.41 4.49 3.16
C GLU A 315 12.40 3.42 2.64
N PRO A 316 12.30 3.01 1.35
CA PRO A 316 13.17 1.99 0.78
C PRO A 316 14.66 2.39 0.81
N GLU A 317 14.97 3.68 0.89
CA GLU A 317 16.32 4.20 1.04
C GLU A 317 16.96 3.95 2.41
N THR A 318 16.17 3.60 3.43
CA THR A 318 16.68 3.51 4.80
C THR A 318 17.76 2.44 4.90
N SER A 319 18.94 2.86 5.38
CA SER A 319 20.17 2.07 5.49
C SER A 319 20.87 1.72 4.17
N LEU A 320 20.49 2.33 3.04
CA LEU A 320 21.23 2.25 1.78
C LEU A 320 22.32 3.33 1.70
N HIS A 321 23.44 2.97 1.08
CA HIS A 321 24.46 3.96 0.71
C HIS A 321 23.90 4.90 -0.38
N PRO A 322 24.15 6.22 -0.34
CA PRO A 322 23.65 7.16 -1.35
C PRO A 322 23.98 6.79 -2.80
N ASP A 323 25.14 6.19 -3.04
CA ASP A 323 25.56 5.72 -4.38
C ASP A 323 24.66 4.63 -4.98
N LEU A 324 23.84 3.97 -4.15
CA LEU A 324 22.89 2.95 -4.60
C LEU A 324 21.55 3.53 -5.07
N LEU A 325 21.27 4.81 -4.75
CA LEU A 325 19.98 5.43 -5.05
C LEU A 325 19.69 5.55 -6.55
N PRO A 326 20.66 5.87 -7.44
CA PRO A 326 20.43 5.82 -8.88
C PRO A 326 20.03 4.42 -9.38
N ALA A 327 20.70 3.38 -8.88
CA ALA A 327 20.38 2.00 -9.24
C ALA A 327 18.98 1.59 -8.74
N LEU A 328 18.61 2.01 -7.52
CA LEU A 328 17.25 1.82 -6.99
C LEU A 328 16.21 2.58 -7.80
N GLY A 329 16.47 3.84 -8.17
CA GLY A 329 15.56 4.67 -8.97
C GLY A 329 15.25 4.03 -10.32
N ALA A 330 16.29 3.53 -11.01
CA ALA A 330 16.13 2.82 -12.27
C ALA A 330 15.33 1.53 -12.13
N LEU A 331 15.52 0.80 -11.02
CA LEU A 331 14.79 -0.44 -10.74
C LEU A 331 13.31 -0.20 -10.41
N VAL A 332 13.01 0.85 -9.64
CA VAL A 332 11.63 1.28 -9.37
C VAL A 332 10.94 1.72 -10.65
N HIS A 333 11.62 2.50 -11.50
CA HIS A 333 11.08 2.89 -12.80
C HIS A 333 10.80 1.67 -13.70
N ALA A 334 11.71 0.69 -13.72
CA ALA A 334 11.48 -0.56 -14.47
C ALA A 334 10.26 -1.33 -13.94
N ALA A 335 10.13 -1.51 -12.62
CA ALA A 335 8.99 -2.20 -12.01
C ALA A 335 7.65 -1.49 -12.28
N ALA A 336 7.66 -0.14 -12.31
CA ALA A 336 6.48 0.67 -12.62
C ALA A 336 5.92 0.43 -14.05
N ARG A 337 6.64 -0.30 -14.90
CA ARG A 337 6.16 -0.75 -16.22
C ARG A 337 5.12 -1.88 -16.11
N GLU A 338 5.23 -2.73 -15.08
CA GLU A 338 4.43 -3.95 -14.89
C GLU A 338 3.44 -3.86 -13.72
N THR A 339 3.76 -3.08 -12.68
CA THR A 339 2.93 -2.87 -11.49
C THR A 339 2.78 -1.38 -11.20
N GLN A 340 1.70 -1.00 -10.52
CA GLN A 340 1.63 0.33 -9.92
C GLN A 340 2.53 0.40 -8.69
N VAL A 341 3.33 1.46 -8.55
CA VAL A 341 4.28 1.62 -7.43
C VAL A 341 4.01 2.92 -6.69
N VAL A 342 3.93 2.84 -5.36
CA VAL A 342 3.89 3.99 -4.46
C VAL A 342 5.16 3.98 -3.60
N VAL A 343 5.97 5.01 -3.72
CA VAL A 343 7.15 5.21 -2.88
C VAL A 343 6.84 6.30 -1.85
N VAL A 344 6.90 5.95 -0.57
CA VAL A 344 6.80 6.92 0.53
C VAL A 344 8.21 7.20 1.03
N THR A 345 8.70 8.43 0.85
CA THR A 345 10.10 8.78 1.16
C THR A 345 10.21 10.20 1.69
N HIS A 346 11.27 10.47 2.45
CA HIS A 346 11.67 11.84 2.81
C HIS A 346 13.06 12.20 2.26
N ALA A 347 13.69 11.28 1.50
CA ALA A 347 15.03 11.47 0.97
C ALA A 347 15.00 12.15 -0.39
N ALA A 348 15.31 13.45 -0.40
CA ALA A 348 15.47 14.22 -1.64
C ALA A 348 16.41 13.55 -2.68
N PRO A 349 17.53 12.90 -2.29
CA PRO A 349 18.37 12.17 -3.24
C PRO A 349 17.65 11.00 -3.96
N LEU A 350 16.75 10.28 -3.27
CA LEU A 350 15.96 9.22 -3.90
C LEU A 350 14.92 9.80 -4.87
N VAL A 351 14.25 10.89 -4.49
CA VAL A 351 13.30 11.58 -5.38
C VAL A 351 13.99 12.04 -6.67
N ALA A 352 15.20 12.63 -6.55
CA ALA A 352 16.00 13.01 -7.70
C ALA A 352 16.35 11.79 -8.58
N ALA A 353 16.81 10.69 -7.99
CA ALA A 353 17.11 9.46 -8.72
C ALA A 353 15.89 8.88 -9.48
N LEU A 354 14.69 8.96 -8.89
CA LEU A 354 13.44 8.52 -9.54
C LEU A 354 13.05 9.41 -10.72
N ARG A 355 13.25 10.73 -10.61
CA ARG A 355 13.07 11.68 -11.73
C ARG A 355 14.04 11.38 -12.86
N ASP A 356 15.33 11.25 -12.53
CA ASP A 356 16.39 11.01 -13.52
C ASP A 356 16.19 9.67 -14.26
N ALA A 357 15.79 8.62 -13.53
CA ALA A 357 15.44 7.34 -14.12
C ALA A 357 14.27 7.45 -15.12
N THR A 358 13.26 8.25 -14.78
CA THR A 358 12.10 8.48 -15.66
C THR A 358 12.49 9.30 -16.89
N ALA A 359 13.38 10.28 -16.74
CA ALA A 359 13.86 11.12 -17.83
C ALA A 359 14.78 10.39 -18.83
N SER A 360 15.43 9.30 -18.42
CA SER A 360 16.38 8.54 -19.23
C SER A 360 15.76 7.36 -20.01
N GLY A 361 14.46 7.09 -19.85
CA GLY A 361 13.73 6.00 -20.50
C GLY A 361 13.50 6.20 -22.01
N ALA A 362 13.51 5.10 -22.78
CA ALA A 362 13.38 5.09 -24.24
C ALA A 362 12.04 5.67 -24.75
N ALA A 363 12.11 6.39 -25.88
CA ALA A 363 11.12 7.29 -26.46
C ALA A 363 9.80 6.69 -27.00
N ASP A 364 9.39 5.49 -26.60
CA ASP A 364 8.20 4.79 -27.14
C ASP A 364 7.09 4.52 -26.10
N LEU A 365 7.08 5.27 -24.99
CA LEU A 365 5.96 5.35 -24.06
C LEU A 365 5.50 6.82 -23.95
N PRO A 366 4.22 7.09 -23.67
CA PRO A 366 3.72 8.46 -23.57
C PRO A 366 4.34 9.19 -22.37
N GLY A 367 5.44 9.89 -22.62
CA GLY A 367 5.78 11.17 -22.03
C GLY A 367 6.51 11.19 -20.66
N PRO A 368 7.13 12.34 -20.33
CA PRO A 368 7.79 12.62 -19.05
C PRO A 368 6.85 12.77 -17.82
N ASP A 369 5.61 12.26 -17.88
CA ASP A 369 4.53 12.55 -16.90
C ASP A 369 4.08 11.33 -16.05
N ASP A 370 4.70 10.15 -16.15
CA ASP A 370 4.27 8.94 -15.40
C ASP A 370 4.71 8.89 -13.92
N LEU A 371 5.54 9.85 -13.49
CA LEU A 371 5.92 10.03 -12.09
C LEU A 371 5.08 11.14 -11.46
N LEU A 372 4.16 10.75 -10.60
CA LEU A 372 3.33 11.67 -9.83
C LEU A 372 3.95 11.94 -8.45
N GLU A 373 4.38 13.18 -8.23
CA GLU A 373 4.83 13.60 -6.89
C GLU A 373 3.70 14.20 -6.07
N VAL A 374 3.58 13.72 -4.84
CA VAL A 374 2.58 14.16 -3.88
C VAL A 374 3.27 14.57 -2.60
N GLU A 375 3.40 15.87 -2.37
CA GLU A 375 3.89 16.37 -1.09
C GLU A 375 2.75 16.45 -0.07
N LEU A 376 2.85 15.68 1.01
CA LEU A 376 1.96 15.78 2.15
C LEU A 376 2.44 16.89 3.09
N VAL A 377 1.56 17.85 3.35
CA VAL A 377 1.77 18.94 4.29
C VAL A 377 0.80 18.84 5.46
N ARG A 378 1.21 19.39 6.60
CA ARG A 378 0.33 19.54 7.76
C ARG A 378 -0.32 20.91 7.67
N SER A 379 -1.64 20.95 7.55
CA SER A 379 -2.38 22.20 7.61
C SER A 379 -2.20 22.87 8.99
N PRO A 380 -2.46 24.17 9.12
CA PRO A 380 -2.41 24.86 10.41
C PRO A 380 -3.20 24.14 11.49
N PHE A 381 -4.27 23.41 11.14
CA PHE A 381 -5.16 22.70 12.05
C PHE A 381 -4.72 21.27 12.39
N GLY A 382 -3.52 20.86 11.94
CA GLY A 382 -2.92 19.56 12.23
C GLY A 382 -3.35 18.43 11.31
N GLU A 383 -4.28 18.68 10.38
CA GLU A 383 -4.75 17.70 9.40
C GLU A 383 -3.76 17.57 8.24
N THR A 384 -3.66 16.38 7.68
CA THR A 384 -2.85 16.11 6.49
C THR A 384 -3.58 16.60 5.24
N THR A 385 -2.91 17.42 4.43
CA THR A 385 -3.37 17.86 3.09
C THR A 385 -2.27 17.62 2.05
N VAL A 386 -2.63 17.70 0.77
CA VAL A 386 -1.67 17.66 -0.34
C VAL A 386 -1.29 19.10 -0.69
N ALA A 387 0.01 19.38 -0.79
CA ALA A 387 0.51 20.71 -1.15
C ALA A 387 -0.02 21.15 -2.52
N GLY A 388 -0.51 22.38 -2.62
CA GLY A 388 -1.08 22.94 -3.85
C GLY A 388 -2.43 22.34 -4.26
N ARG A 389 -3.05 21.52 -3.39
CA ARG A 389 -4.40 20.96 -3.58
C ARG A 389 -5.26 21.08 -2.32
N GLU A 390 -5.06 22.19 -1.59
CA GLU A 390 -5.80 22.46 -0.35
C GLU A 390 -7.27 22.82 -0.63
N GLY A 391 -7.61 23.25 -1.85
CA GLY A 391 -8.96 23.54 -2.29
C GLY A 391 -9.78 22.29 -2.65
N LEU A 392 -11.10 22.36 -2.43
CA LEU A 392 -12.03 21.26 -2.76
C LEU A 392 -12.12 20.95 -4.27
N LEU A 393 -11.81 21.94 -5.13
CA LEU A 393 -11.84 21.79 -6.59
C LEU A 393 -10.53 21.22 -7.16
N ASP A 394 -9.47 21.17 -6.35
CA ASP A 394 -8.14 20.70 -6.75
C ASP A 394 -7.94 19.21 -6.42
N GLN A 395 -8.95 18.59 -5.77
CA GLN A 395 -8.93 17.19 -5.37
C GLN A 395 -9.55 16.29 -6.46
N PRO A 396 -9.07 15.04 -6.59
CA PRO A 396 -9.73 14.06 -7.43
C PRO A 396 -11.21 13.89 -7.05
N PRO A 397 -12.10 13.59 -8.01
CA PRO A 397 -13.51 13.41 -7.73
C PRO A 397 -13.71 12.22 -6.79
N TRP A 398 -14.22 12.49 -5.58
CA TRP A 398 -14.58 11.46 -4.62
C TRP A 398 -15.90 11.76 -3.95
N THR A 399 -16.66 10.74 -3.62
CA THR A 399 -17.87 10.87 -2.82
C THR A 399 -18.02 9.61 -1.97
N TRP A 400 -18.17 9.75 -0.66
CA TRP A 400 -18.41 8.58 0.18
C TRP A 400 -19.83 8.03 -0.03
N PRO A 401 -19.99 6.70 -0.03
CA PRO A 401 -21.30 6.07 0.05
C PRO A 401 -22.09 6.58 1.26
N ARG A 402 -23.41 6.72 1.11
CA ARG A 402 -24.27 7.15 2.21
C ARG A 402 -24.47 6.00 3.19
N ARG A 403 -24.24 6.28 4.48
CA ARG A 403 -24.60 5.39 5.60
C ARG A 403 -26.09 5.08 5.63
#